data_AF-A0A0U9HBU9-F1
#
_entry.id   AF-A0A0U9HBU9-F1
#
_cell.length_a   1.000
_cell.length_b   1.000
_cell.length_c   1.000
_cell.angle_alpha   90.00
_cell.angle_beta   90.00
_cell.angle_gamma   90.00
#
_symmetry.space_group_name_H-M   'P 1'
#
loop_
_entity.id
_entity.type
_entity.pdbx_description
1 polymer ?
#
loop_
_entity_poly.entity_id
_entity_poly.type
_entity_poly.pdbx_seq_one_letter_code
_entity_poly.pdbx_strand_id
1 'polypeptide(L)'
;MLEQKICGHRRHHNRSAEMNILELQEALEHAREQLFQAEIKLDHTTDKELIDAAIYEQKSWEERYNFYLRKLREAFKKATTCGGG
;
A
#
# COMPACT_ATOMS: atom_id res chain seq x y z
N MET A 1 13.40 -16.72 -17.22
CA MET A 1 13.05 -15.34 -17.63
C MET A 1 12.03 -14.82 -16.64
N LEU A 2 12.48 -14.29 -15.50
CA LEU A 2 11.60 -13.58 -14.56
C LEU A 2 11.68 -12.10 -14.95
N GLU A 3 10.78 -11.65 -15.80
CA GLU A 3 10.75 -10.25 -16.21
C GLU A 3 10.29 -9.37 -15.05
N GLN A 4 11.28 -8.70 -14.47
CA GLN A 4 11.28 -7.29 -14.09
C GLN A 4 9.96 -6.55 -14.38
N LYS A 5 9.24 -6.19 -13.32
CA LYS A 5 8.29 -5.06 -13.36
C LYS A 5 8.13 -4.41 -11.99
N ILE A 6 9.24 -4.23 -11.29
CA ILE A 6 9.30 -3.32 -10.15
C ILE A 6 9.83 -2.00 -10.67
N CYS A 7 8.92 -1.06 -10.88
CA CYS A 7 9.07 0.40 -10.85
C CYS A 7 8.27 1.06 -11.97
N GLY A 8 7.48 2.07 -11.58
CA GLY A 8 6.82 2.99 -12.51
C GLY A 8 5.33 2.74 -12.66
N HIS A 9 4.54 3.20 -11.70
CA HIS A 9 3.38 4.05 -12.00
C HIS A 9 3.01 4.85 -10.74
N ARG A 10 3.66 5.99 -10.60
CA ARG A 10 3.14 7.13 -9.82
C ARG A 10 1.86 7.61 -10.51
N ARG A 11 0.74 6.93 -10.28
CA ARG A 11 -0.59 7.49 -10.61
C ARG A 11 -1.01 8.45 -9.51
N HIS A 12 -0.42 9.64 -9.54
CA HIS A 12 -1.10 10.83 -9.04
C HIS A 12 -2.25 11.10 -10.00
N HIS A 13 -3.47 10.68 -9.68
CA HIS A 13 -4.69 11.30 -10.19
C HIS A 13 -5.88 10.91 -9.29
N ASN A 14 -6.21 11.83 -8.39
CA ASN A 14 -7.58 12.19 -8.01
C ASN A 14 -8.65 11.06 -8.07
N ARG A 15 -8.62 10.11 -7.14
CA ARG A 15 -9.74 9.18 -6.88
C ARG A 15 -10.17 9.26 -5.41
N SER A 16 -10.47 10.48 -4.97
CA SER A 16 -11.11 10.75 -3.67
C SER A 16 -12.62 10.50 -3.67
N ALA A 17 -13.18 9.91 -4.74
CA ALA A 17 -14.53 9.38 -4.74
C ALA A 17 -14.48 7.90 -4.34
N GLU A 18 -14.67 7.66 -3.04
CA GLU A 18 -15.11 6.41 -2.39
C GLU A 18 -14.67 5.09 -3.07
N MET A 19 -13.42 4.67 -2.82
CA MET A 19 -13.04 3.27 -3.05
C MET A 19 -13.99 2.36 -2.26
N ASN A 20 -14.55 1.36 -2.95
CA ASN A 20 -15.43 0.39 -2.31
C ASN A 20 -14.63 -0.58 -1.41
N ILE A 21 -15.32 -1.33 -0.54
CA ILE A 21 -14.67 -2.24 0.42
C ILE A 21 -13.78 -3.28 -0.29
N LEU A 22 -14.21 -3.81 -1.44
CA LEU A 22 -13.43 -4.80 -2.20
C LEU A 22 -12.18 -4.17 -2.82
N GLU A 23 -12.30 -2.97 -3.40
CA GLU A 23 -11.15 -2.21 -3.91
C GLU A 23 -10.16 -1.87 -2.78
N LEU A 24 -10.65 -1.54 -1.59
CA LEU A 24 -9.82 -1.28 -0.42
C LEU A 24 -9.11 -2.54 0.08
N GLN A 25 -9.76 -3.71 0.01
CA GLN A 25 -9.15 -5.00 0.35
C GLN A 25 -8.06 -5.37 -0.66
N GLU A 26 -8.35 -5.31 -1.95
CA GLU A 26 -7.36 -5.59 -3.01
C GLU A 26 -6.15 -4.63 -2.91
N ALA A 27 -6.40 -3.34 -2.71
CA ALA A 27 -5.34 -2.35 -2.55
C ALA A 27 -4.49 -2.59 -1.28
N LEU A 28 -5.13 -3.05 -0.19
CA LEU A 28 -4.45 -3.41 1.06
C LEU A 28 -3.57 -4.65 0.89
N GLU A 29 -4.08 -5.69 0.22
CA GLU A 29 -3.32 -6.91 -0.09
C GLU A 29 -2.12 -6.61 -0.97
N HIS A 30 -2.32 -5.83 -2.03
CA HIS A 30 -1.23 -5.38 -2.90
C HIS A 30 -0.20 -4.54 -2.13
N ALA A 31 -0.64 -3.59 -1.29
CA ALA A 31 0.28 -2.80 -0.47
C ALA A 31 1.08 -3.67 0.51
N ARG A 32 0.46 -4.71 1.08
CA ARG A 32 1.12 -5.67 1.97
C ARG A 32 2.18 -6.48 1.22
N GLU A 33 1.88 -6.96 0.03
CA GLU A 33 2.84 -7.69 -0.80
C GLU A 33 4.04 -6.81 -1.16
N GLN A 34 3.78 -5.56 -1.58
CA GLN A 34 4.85 -4.62 -1.94
C GLN A 34 5.71 -4.23 -0.73
N LEU A 35 5.10 -4.08 0.46
CA LEU A 35 5.83 -3.84 1.70
C LEU A 35 6.78 -5.01 2.01
N PHE A 36 6.28 -6.25 1.91
CA PHE A 36 7.10 -7.44 2.13
C PHE A 36 8.26 -7.55 1.15
N GLN A 37 8.04 -7.23 -0.13
CA GLN A 37 9.11 -7.18 -1.12
C GLN A 37 10.13 -6.08 -0.82
N ALA A 38 9.68 -4.90 -0.36
CA ALA A 38 10.57 -3.82 0.04
C ALA A 38 11.40 -4.19 1.28
N GLU A 39 10.82 -4.93 2.23
CA GLU A 39 11.54 -5.47 3.40
C GLU A 39 12.64 -6.44 2.99
N ILE A 40 12.34 -7.40 2.10
CA ILE A 40 13.34 -8.33 1.56
C ILE A 40 14.44 -7.56 0.82
N LYS A 41 14.05 -6.57 0.01
CA LYS A 41 15.01 -5.76 -0.74
C LYS A 41 15.94 -4.98 0.18
N LEU A 42 15.40 -4.39 1.26
CA LEU A 42 16.21 -3.70 2.26
C LEU A 42 17.19 -4.64 2.95
N ASP A 43 16.74 -5.83 3.35
CA ASP A 43 17.60 -6.85 3.97
C ASP A 43 18.78 -7.26 3.08
N HIS A 44 18.54 -7.39 1.77
CA HIS A 44 19.57 -7.70 0.78
C HIS A 44 20.41 -6.50 0.32
N THR A 45 20.05 -5.26 0.69
CA THR A 45 20.78 -4.07 0.24
C THR A 45 22.06 -3.90 1.04
N THR A 46 23.20 -4.18 0.41
CA THR A 46 24.53 -4.02 1.01
C THR A 46 25.21 -2.71 0.62
N ASP A 47 24.71 -2.05 -0.43
CA ASP A 47 25.22 -0.77 -0.91
C ASP A 47 24.72 0.37 -0.02
N LYS A 48 25.66 1.04 0.67
CA LYS A 48 25.37 2.12 1.61
C LYS A 48 24.64 3.30 0.98
N GLU A 49 24.86 3.59 -0.30
CA GLU A 49 24.21 4.70 -0.99
C GLU A 49 22.76 4.36 -1.37
N LEU A 50 22.41 3.08 -1.39
CA LEU A 50 21.07 2.59 -1.72
C LEU A 50 20.24 2.20 -0.49
N ILE A 51 20.85 2.05 0.69
CA ILE A 51 20.13 1.75 1.94
C ILE A 51 19.06 2.80 2.23
N ASP A 52 19.39 4.09 2.15
CA ASP A 52 18.42 5.16 2.39
C ASP A 52 17.25 5.11 1.41
N ALA A 53 17.52 4.78 0.14
CA ALA A 53 16.48 4.62 -0.88
C ALA A 53 15.56 3.41 -0.58
N ALA A 54 16.14 2.29 -0.13
CA ALA A 54 15.38 1.10 0.26
C ALA A 54 14.53 1.34 1.52
N ILE A 55 15.06 2.06 2.52
CA ILE A 55 14.32 2.47 3.73
C ILE A 55 13.15 3.39 3.34
N TYR A 56 13.41 4.37 2.46
CA TYR A 56 12.36 5.28 1.98
C TYR A 56 11.25 4.51 1.24
N GLU A 57 11.62 3.54 0.40
CA GLU A 57 10.67 2.69 -0.30
C GLU A 57 9.81 1.86 0.68
N GLN A 58 10.42 1.20 1.66
CA GLN A 58 9.70 0.44 2.69
C GLN A 58 8.71 1.34 3.46
N LYS A 59 9.17 2.49 3.95
CA LYS A 59 8.32 3.46 4.67
C LYS A 59 7.14 3.94 3.80
N SER A 60 7.39 4.19 2.51
CA SER A 60 6.33 4.62 1.60
C SER A 60 5.23 3.57 1.43
N TRP A 61 5.58 2.28 1.46
CA TRP A 61 4.63 1.18 1.41
C TRP A 61 3.90 0.97 2.74
N GLU A 62 4.60 1.13 3.86
CA GLU A 62 4.00 1.10 5.20
C GLU A 62 2.93 2.20 5.35
N GLU A 63 3.21 3.42 4.92
CA GLU A 63 2.24 4.53 4.94
C GLU A 63 1.01 4.23 4.08
N ARG A 64 1.21 3.66 2.87
CA ARG A 64 0.11 3.25 1.99
C ARG A 64 -0.74 2.14 2.60
N TYR A 65 -0.11 1.13 3.19
CA TYR A 65 -0.80 0.05 3.87
C TYR A 65 -1.68 0.59 5.02
N ASN A 66 -1.10 1.46 5.86
CA ASN A 66 -1.81 2.11 6.95
C ASN A 66 -2.97 3.00 6.45
N PHE A 67 -2.78 3.69 5.33
CA PHE A 67 -3.84 4.48 4.69
C PHE A 67 -5.03 3.60 4.28
N TYR A 68 -4.79 2.50 3.54
CA TYR A 68 -5.86 1.61 3.10
C TYR A 68 -6.55 0.92 4.27
N LEU A 69 -5.79 0.53 5.31
CA LEU A 69 -6.35 -0.07 6.51
C LEU A 69 -7.30 0.89 7.25
N ARG A 70 -6.92 2.16 7.35
CA ARG A 70 -7.78 3.21 7.93
C ARG A 70 -9.05 3.39 7.10
N LYS A 71 -8.92 3.49 5.77
CA LYS A 71 -10.07 3.63 4.87
C LYS A 71 -11.02 2.44 4.91
N LEU A 72 -10.49 1.23 5.00
CA LEU A 72 -11.27 0.01 5.13
C LEU A 72 -12.08 0.01 6.45
N ARG A 73 -11.45 0.40 7.57
CA ARG A 73 -12.15 0.56 8.86
C ARG A 73 -13.24 1.63 8.80
N GLU A 74 -12.98 2.76 8.15
CA GLU A 74 -13.99 3.81 7.93
C GLU A 74 -15.17 3.29 7.10
N ALA A 75 -14.91 2.52 6.04
CA ALA A 75 -15.94 1.94 5.18
C ALA A 75 -16.79 0.92 5.94
N PHE A 76 -16.17 0.03 6.73
CA PHE A 76 -16.91 -0.90 7.59
C PHE A 76 -17.76 -0.16 8.64
N LYS A 77 -17.25 0.89 9.27
CA LYS A 77 -18.01 1.70 10.22
C LYS A 77 -19.22 2.35 9.56
N LYS A 78 -19.07 2.90 8.35
CA LYS A 78 -20.20 3.45 7.58
C LYS A 78 -21.25 2.38 7.27
N ALA A 79 -20.82 1.19 6.84
CA ALA A 79 -21.71 0.08 6.53
C ALA A 79 -22.53 -0.39 7.74
N THR A 80 -21.94 -0.36 8.95
CA THR A 80 -22.66 -0.73 10.17
C THR A 80 -23.55 0.38 10.75
N THR A 81 -23.28 1.65 10.42
CA THR A 81 -24.09 2.80 10.90
C THR A 81 -25.34 3.12 10.07
N CYS A 82 -25.57 2.47 8.93
CA CYS A 82 -26.78 2.67 8.12
C CYS A 82 -27.96 1.74 8.48
N GLY A 83 -27.91 1.04 9.61
CA GLY A 83 -28.91 0.03 10.04
C GLY A 83 -29.64 0.34 11.35
N GLY A 84 -29.84 1.60 11.72
CA GLY A 84 -30.55 1.96 12.95
C GLY A 84 -31.20 3.34 12.91
N GLY A 85 -32.49 3.36 12.58
CA GLY A 85 -33.36 4.54 12.59
C GLY A 85 -34.78 4.12 12.23
#